data_AF-A0A2G9XPF8-F1
#
_entry.id   AF-A0A2G9XPF8-F1
#
_cell.length_a   1.000
_cell.length_b   1.000
_cell.length_c   1.000
_cell.angle_alpha   90.00
_cell.angle_beta   90.00
_cell.angle_gamma   90.00
#
_symmetry.space_group_name_H-M   'P 1'
#
loop_
_entity.id
_entity.type
_entity.pdbx_description
1 polymer ?
#
loop_
_entity_poly.entity_id
_entity_poly.type
_entity_poly.pdbx_seq_one_letter_code
_entity_poly.pdbx_strand_id
1 'polypeptide(L)'
;MPNIQFSDNEIDTLIAAPKHLPTDYRRRLSNPRARAYSAQHEEAQLEVSLETDETFRIILRKSRINPLDFSVILGYMPRERLKIFRLRRYNGFHANQHTNKLEGNSFRGFHIHYATERYQVAGWDEDGYAQETDRYSTIDGALEALLGDCHFIRPDQERLQARMF
;
A
#
# COMPACT_ATOMS: atom_id res chain seq x y z
N MET A 1 5.55 18.45 21.85
CA MET A 1 4.75 17.23 21.64
C MET A 1 5.27 16.57 20.37
N PRO A 2 5.36 15.23 20.29
CA PRO A 2 5.70 14.57 19.04
C PRO A 2 4.68 14.96 17.96
N ASN A 3 5.17 15.25 16.75
CA ASN A 3 4.35 15.73 15.65
C ASN A 3 3.69 14.54 14.94
N ILE A 4 2.56 14.07 15.49
CA ILE A 4 1.76 13.01 14.85
C ILE A 4 1.03 13.58 13.63
N GLN A 5 0.98 12.79 12.56
CA GLN A 5 0.29 13.20 11.35
C GLN A 5 -1.18 12.78 11.35
N PHE A 6 -1.46 11.57 11.84
CA PHE A 6 -2.80 10.99 12.00
C PHE A 6 -2.80 10.03 13.20
N SER A 7 -3.87 10.05 13.97
CA SER A 7 -4.20 9.05 15.01
C SER A 7 -4.61 7.71 14.39
N ASP A 8 -4.62 6.64 15.19
CA ASP A 8 -5.06 5.32 14.71
C ASP A 8 -6.51 5.35 14.20
N ASN A 9 -7.39 6.12 14.86
CA ASN A 9 -8.79 6.27 14.42
C ASN A 9 -8.92 7.02 13.07
N GLU A 10 -8.08 8.03 12.83
CA GLU A 10 -8.04 8.72 11.53
C GLU A 10 -7.47 7.80 10.44
N ILE A 11 -6.43 7.03 10.75
CA ILE A 11 -5.86 6.02 9.84
C ILE A 11 -6.93 5.00 9.44
N ASP A 12 -7.66 4.46 10.41
CA ASP A 12 -8.73 3.48 10.15
C ASP A 12 -9.86 4.10 9.31
N THR A 13 -10.22 5.36 9.56
CA THR A 13 -11.19 6.11 8.77
C THR A 13 -10.73 6.25 7.30
N LEU A 14 -9.46 6.61 7.07
CA LEU A 14 -8.88 6.73 5.73
C LEU A 14 -8.82 5.39 4.99
N ILE A 15 -8.53 4.29 5.71
CA ILE A 15 -8.54 2.94 5.15
C ILE A 15 -9.96 2.52 4.78
N ALA A 16 -10.93 2.77 5.65
CA ALA A 16 -12.34 2.43 5.46
C ALA A 16 -13.07 3.32 4.45
N ALA A 17 -12.51 4.47 4.05
CA ALA A 17 -13.12 5.32 3.03
C ALA A 17 -13.30 4.56 1.70
N PRO A 18 -14.48 4.57 1.08
CA PRO A 18 -14.73 3.87 -0.18
C PRO A 18 -13.96 4.50 -1.35
N LYS A 19 -13.11 3.73 -2.02
CA LYS A 19 -12.24 4.22 -3.11
C LYS A 19 -12.64 3.58 -4.44
N HIS A 20 -13.26 4.35 -5.33
CA HIS A 20 -13.74 3.83 -6.62
C HIS A 20 -12.60 3.69 -7.63
N LEU A 21 -12.33 2.46 -8.07
CA LEU A 21 -11.32 2.20 -9.09
C LEU A 21 -11.85 2.56 -10.49
N PRO A 22 -11.03 3.19 -11.35
CA PRO A 22 -11.39 3.40 -12.75
C PRO A 22 -11.44 2.07 -13.51
N THR A 23 -12.23 2.01 -14.59
CA THR A 23 -12.42 0.79 -15.41
C THR A 23 -11.13 0.21 -15.98
N ASP A 24 -10.10 1.04 -16.17
CA ASP A 24 -8.81 0.64 -16.73
C ASP A 24 -7.68 0.53 -15.67
N TYR A 25 -8.02 0.44 -14.38
CA TYR A 25 -7.04 0.44 -13.28
C TYR A 25 -5.97 -0.65 -13.44
N ARG A 26 -6.36 -1.88 -13.82
CA ARG A 26 -5.44 -3.00 -14.04
C ARG A 26 -4.40 -2.66 -15.09
N ARG A 27 -4.83 -2.09 -16.22
CA ARG A 27 -3.94 -1.68 -17.31
C ARG A 27 -2.97 -0.58 -16.88
N ARG A 28 -3.42 0.37 -16.05
CA ARG A 28 -2.57 1.44 -15.51
C ARG A 28 -1.52 0.92 -14.53
N LEU A 29 -1.88 -0.08 -13.73
CA LEU A 29 -0.98 -0.72 -12.77
C LEU A 29 -0.06 -1.78 -13.39
N SER A 30 -0.46 -2.40 -14.50
CA SER A 30 0.33 -3.40 -15.23
C SER A 30 1.35 -2.79 -16.19
N ASN A 31 1.17 -1.52 -16.57
CA ASN A 31 2.04 -0.83 -17.51
C ASN A 31 2.77 0.32 -16.81
N PRO A 32 3.91 0.06 -16.12
CA PRO A 32 4.69 1.11 -15.48
C PRO A 32 5.09 2.13 -16.55
N ARG A 33 4.46 3.31 -16.53
CA ARG A 33 4.84 4.41 -17.44
C ARG A 33 6.26 4.82 -17.12
N ALA A 34 7.23 4.28 -17.84
CA ALA A 34 8.53 4.83 -18.20
C ALA A 34 9.17 5.82 -17.20
N ARG A 35 9.11 5.53 -15.92
CA ARG A 35 10.00 6.08 -14.91
C ARG A 35 10.65 4.87 -14.29
N ALA A 36 11.77 4.46 -14.88
CA ALA A 36 12.71 3.63 -14.15
C ALA A 36 13.02 4.42 -12.87
N TYR A 37 12.38 4.08 -11.75
CA TYR A 37 12.65 4.69 -10.44
C TYR A 37 14.16 4.60 -10.16
N SER A 38 14.75 3.49 -10.59
CA SER A 38 16.17 3.34 -10.87
C SER A 38 16.37 2.26 -11.94
N ALA A 39 17.62 2.02 -12.38
CA ALA A 39 17.94 0.88 -13.24
C ALA A 39 17.47 -0.48 -12.67
N GLN A 40 17.26 -0.57 -11.35
CA GLN A 40 16.99 -1.81 -10.63
C GLN A 40 15.50 -2.06 -10.33
N HIS A 41 14.63 -1.04 -10.46
CA HIS A 41 13.22 -1.15 -10.06
C HIS A 41 12.27 -0.58 -11.11
N GLU A 42 11.13 -1.24 -11.24
CA GLU A 42 9.97 -0.78 -12.01
C GLU A 42 8.90 -0.27 -11.06
N GLU A 43 8.22 0.80 -11.48
CA GLU A 43 7.19 1.43 -10.69
C GLU A 43 5.96 1.77 -11.54
N ALA A 44 4.78 1.42 -11.03
CA ALA A 44 3.50 1.87 -11.56
C ALA A 44 2.73 2.58 -10.44
N GLN A 45 1.98 3.63 -10.78
CA GLN A 45 1.17 4.39 -9.83
C GLN A 45 -0.23 4.62 -10.37
N LEU A 46 -1.21 4.62 -9.48
CA LEU A 46 -2.59 5.00 -9.76
C LEU A 46 -3.10 5.93 -8.66
N GLU A 47 -3.54 7.11 -9.06
CA GLU A 47 -4.27 8.02 -8.17
C GLU A 47 -5.76 7.73 -8.20
N VAL A 48 -6.40 7.81 -7.04
CA VAL A 48 -7.83 7.67 -6.82
C VAL A 48 -8.27 8.82 -5.94
N SER A 49 -8.96 9.79 -6.54
CA SER A 49 -9.52 10.95 -5.82
C SER A 49 -10.93 10.63 -5.33
N LEU A 50 -11.25 11.09 -4.13
CA LEU A 50 -12.61 11.11 -3.60
C LEU A 50 -13.31 12.43 -3.98
N GLU A 51 -14.62 12.48 -3.80
CA GLU A 51 -15.42 13.71 -3.99
C GLU A 51 -14.99 14.84 -3.05
N THR A 52 -14.34 14.50 -1.93
CA THR A 52 -13.85 15.42 -0.88
C THR A 52 -12.50 16.08 -1.19
N ASP A 53 -12.03 16.05 -2.45
CA ASP A 53 -10.67 16.47 -2.87
C ASP A 53 -9.52 15.68 -2.20
N GLU A 54 -9.84 14.62 -1.47
CA GLU A 54 -8.86 13.70 -0.89
C GLU A 54 -8.31 12.79 -1.98
N THR A 55 -6.98 12.63 -2.01
CA THR A 55 -6.33 11.80 -3.03
C THR A 55 -5.60 10.64 -2.39
N PHE A 56 -5.96 9.43 -2.83
CA PHE A 56 -5.26 8.20 -2.51
C PHE A 56 -4.37 7.81 -3.68
N ARG A 57 -3.28 7.11 -3.39
CA ARG A 57 -2.37 6.59 -4.40
C ARG A 57 -2.02 5.15 -4.13
N ILE A 58 -2.24 4.30 -5.13
CA ILE A 58 -1.68 2.95 -5.18
C ILE A 58 -0.33 3.03 -5.88
N ILE A 59 0.71 2.47 -5.27
CA ILE A 59 2.07 2.41 -5.84
C ILE A 59 2.52 0.95 -5.85
N LEU A 60 2.88 0.44 -7.02
CA LEU A 60 3.51 -0.86 -7.19
C LEU A 60 4.98 -0.62 -7.49
N ARG A 61 5.87 -1.17 -6.66
CA ARG A 61 7.32 -1.24 -6.92
C ARG A 61 7.71 -2.69 -7.06
N LYS A 62 8.50 -3.03 -8.07
CA LYS A 62 9.06 -4.38 -8.24
C LYS A 62 10.54 -4.30 -8.63
N SER A 63 11.37 -5.13 -8.02
CA SER A 63 12.76 -5.30 -8.46
C SER A 63 12.80 -6.00 -9.81
N ARG A 64 13.67 -5.52 -10.69
CA ARG A 64 13.99 -6.14 -11.99
C ARG A 64 14.87 -7.38 -11.85
N ILE A 65 15.53 -7.55 -10.70
CA ILE A 65 16.48 -8.62 -10.44
C ILE A 65 15.82 -9.75 -9.64
N ASN A 66 15.12 -9.40 -8.55
CA ASN A 66 14.44 -10.37 -7.71
C ASN A 66 12.91 -10.15 -7.79
N PRO A 67 12.15 -10.99 -8.50
CA PRO A 67 10.71 -10.81 -8.62
C PRO A 67 9.95 -10.96 -7.29
N LEU A 68 10.57 -11.53 -6.26
CA LEU A 68 10.02 -11.60 -4.91
C LEU A 68 10.24 -10.31 -4.12
N ASP A 69 11.12 -9.40 -4.56
CA ASP A 69 11.27 -8.07 -3.97
C ASP A 69 10.30 -7.10 -4.63
N PHE A 70 9.17 -6.89 -3.98
CA PHE A 70 8.15 -5.95 -4.41
C PHE A 70 7.49 -5.26 -3.21
N SER A 71 6.80 -4.15 -3.49
CA SER A 71 5.93 -3.46 -2.56
C SER A 71 4.66 -3.01 -3.28
N VAL A 72 3.50 -3.24 -2.67
CA VAL A 72 2.22 -2.63 -3.07
C VAL A 72 1.77 -1.71 -1.94
N ILE A 73 1.72 -0.41 -2.20
CA ILE A 73 1.55 0.63 -1.18
C ILE A 73 0.23 1.36 -1.42
N LEU A 74 -0.53 1.56 -0.35
CA LEU A 74 -1.60 2.55 -0.28
C LEU A 74 -1.08 3.79 0.44
N GLY A 75 -1.05 4.91 -0.27
CA GLY A 75 -0.73 6.23 0.27
C GLY A 75 -1.93 7.15 0.29
N TYR A 76 -1.97 8.05 1.27
CA TYR A 76 -2.86 9.21 1.34
C TYR A 76 -2.06 10.49 1.10
N MET A 77 -2.61 11.40 0.32
CA MET A 77 -2.03 12.71 0.03
C MET A 77 -2.96 13.81 0.57
N PRO A 78 -2.70 14.33 1.78
CA PRO A 78 -3.45 15.47 2.30
C PRO A 78 -3.16 16.72 1.45
N ARG A 79 -4.19 17.54 1.16
CA ARG A 79 -4.06 18.75 0.34
C ARG A 79 -2.97 19.71 0.83
N GLU A 80 -2.77 19.75 2.14
CA GLU A 80 -1.83 20.67 2.80
C GLU A 80 -0.39 20.12 2.90
N ARG A 81 -0.15 18.86 2.49
CA ARG A 81 1.16 18.21 2.65
C ARG A 81 1.68 17.68 1.31
N LEU A 82 2.97 17.90 1.07
CA LEU A 82 3.65 17.44 -0.15
C LEU A 82 4.10 15.97 -0.07
N LYS A 83 4.08 15.36 1.13
CA LYS A 83 4.55 13.98 1.34
C LYS A 83 3.36 13.02 1.47
N ILE A 84 3.47 11.90 0.77
CA ILE A 84 2.55 10.77 0.91
C ILE A 84 2.66 10.20 2.33
N PHE A 85 1.51 10.03 2.99
CA PHE A 85 1.37 9.28 4.22
C PHE A 85 0.98 7.83 3.89
N ARG A 86 1.81 6.85 4.24
CA ARG A 86 1.60 5.44 3.84
C ARG A 86 0.66 4.77 4.84
N LEU A 87 -0.52 4.35 4.38
CA LEU A 87 -1.54 3.70 5.22
C LEU A 87 -1.29 2.20 5.38
N ARG A 88 -0.92 1.54 4.28
CA ARG A 88 -0.62 0.11 4.20
C ARG A 88 0.47 -0.13 3.16
N ARG A 89 1.33 -1.12 3.41
CA ARG A 89 2.31 -1.60 2.42
C ARG A 89 2.43 -3.11 2.49
N TYR A 90 2.14 -3.78 1.38
CA TYR A 90 2.21 -5.22 1.21
C TYR A 90 3.53 -5.55 0.54
N ASN A 91 4.47 -6.09 1.30
CA ASN A 91 5.82 -6.39 0.83
C ASN A 91 5.97 -7.85 0.43
N GLY A 92 6.78 -8.03 -0.61
CA GLY A 92 7.31 -9.32 -1.01
C GLY A 92 8.37 -9.86 -0.04
N PHE A 93 9.05 -10.92 -0.46
CA PHE A 93 10.13 -11.53 0.30
C PHE A 93 11.44 -10.76 0.05
N HIS A 94 11.86 -9.96 1.04
CA HIS A 94 13.15 -9.27 1.01
C HIS A 94 14.28 -10.15 1.55
N ALA A 95 15.50 -9.93 1.04
CA ALA A 95 16.68 -10.65 1.53
C ALA A 95 17.04 -10.28 2.98
N ASN A 96 16.75 -9.03 3.37
CA ASN A 96 17.01 -8.50 4.70
C ASN A 96 15.85 -8.79 5.64
N GLN A 97 16.19 -9.01 6.91
CA GLN A 97 15.23 -9.17 8.01
C GLN A 97 14.52 -7.83 8.29
N HIS A 98 13.21 -7.89 8.51
CA HIS A 98 12.46 -6.75 9.06
C HIS A 98 12.49 -6.82 10.59
N THR A 99 12.60 -5.66 11.24
CA THR A 99 12.54 -5.54 12.69
C THR A 99 11.56 -4.44 13.05
N ASN A 100 10.52 -4.81 13.81
CA ASN A 100 9.62 -3.85 14.42
C ASN A 100 10.34 -3.16 15.56
N LYS A 101 10.76 -1.90 15.36
CA LYS A 101 11.64 -1.19 16.30
C LYS A 101 11.05 -1.02 17.70
N LEU A 102 9.73 -0.88 17.81
CA LEU A 102 9.06 -0.74 19.11
C LEU A 102 8.84 -2.09 19.81
N GLU A 103 8.55 -3.15 19.04
CA GLU A 103 8.30 -4.49 19.59
C GLU A 103 9.58 -5.28 19.84
N GLY A 104 10.67 -4.95 19.13
CA GLY A 104 11.93 -5.70 19.15
C GLY A 104 11.88 -7.04 18.40
N ASN A 105 10.70 -7.50 17.95
CA ASN A 105 10.59 -8.73 17.19
C ASN A 105 11.04 -8.54 15.75
N SER A 106 11.54 -9.62 15.15
CA SER A 106 12.07 -9.60 13.80
C SER A 106 11.71 -10.86 13.04
N PHE A 107 11.63 -10.74 11.72
CA PHE A 107 11.18 -11.83 10.87
C PHE A 107 11.64 -11.65 9.41
N ARG A 108 11.44 -12.71 8.61
CA ARG A 108 11.82 -12.74 7.20
C ARG A 108 10.78 -13.53 6.41
N GLY A 109 9.99 -12.81 5.63
CA GLY A 109 8.88 -13.40 4.88
C GLY A 109 8.15 -12.34 4.07
N PHE A 110 7.04 -12.74 3.46
CA PHE A 110 6.02 -11.81 3.00
C PHE A 110 5.37 -11.15 4.22
N HIS A 111 5.12 -9.86 4.15
CA HIS A 111 4.61 -9.12 5.31
C HIS A 111 3.87 -7.85 4.92
N ILE A 112 2.94 -7.46 5.77
CA ILE A 112 2.13 -6.26 5.63
C ILE A 112 2.61 -5.26 6.68
N HIS A 113 2.96 -4.07 6.21
CA HIS A 113 3.22 -2.90 7.02
C HIS A 113 1.92 -2.12 7.27
N TYR A 114 1.80 -1.59 8.48
CA TYR A 114 0.64 -0.87 8.98
C TYR A 114 1.08 0.52 9.45
N ALA A 115 0.40 1.56 8.97
CA ALA A 115 0.45 2.86 9.62
C ALA A 115 -0.02 2.72 11.07
N THR A 116 0.73 3.28 12.02
CA THR A 116 0.30 3.35 13.43
C THR A 116 0.65 4.71 14.05
N GLU A 117 -0.20 5.18 14.95
CA GLU A 117 0.04 6.38 15.76
C GLU A 117 1.30 6.23 16.61
N ARG A 118 1.46 5.08 17.27
CA ARG A 118 2.59 4.82 18.18
C ARG A 118 3.97 4.90 17.51
N TYR A 119 4.09 4.49 16.25
CA TYR A 119 5.35 4.64 15.50
C TYR A 119 5.65 6.11 15.18
N GLN A 120 4.63 6.90 14.81
CA GLN A 120 4.76 8.34 14.59
C GLN A 120 5.17 9.07 15.88
N VAL A 121 4.52 8.75 17.01
CA VAL A 121 4.82 9.30 18.34
C VAL A 121 6.28 9.06 18.72
N ALA A 122 6.79 7.87 18.42
CA ALA A 122 8.17 7.48 18.69
C ALA A 122 9.20 8.02 17.67
N GLY A 123 8.76 8.79 16.67
CA GLY A 123 9.64 9.38 15.64
C GLY A 123 10.11 8.40 14.56
N TRP A 124 9.48 7.24 14.45
CA TRP A 124 9.72 6.29 13.36
C TRP A 124 8.79 6.57 12.16
N ASP A 125 9.08 5.94 11.02
CA ASP A 125 8.20 5.93 9.85
C ASP A 125 6.80 5.45 10.24
N GLU A 126 5.76 6.08 9.70
CA GLU A 126 4.37 5.80 10.05
C GLU A 126 4.00 4.33 9.85
N ASP A 127 4.51 3.72 8.77
CA ASP A 127 4.30 2.32 8.40
C ASP A 127 5.45 1.40 8.86
N GLY A 128 6.16 1.78 9.93
CA GLY A 128 7.29 1.00 10.45
C GLY A 128 6.91 -0.31 11.17
N TYR A 129 5.63 -0.47 11.57
CA TYR A 129 5.12 -1.71 12.13
C TYR A 129 4.71 -2.68 11.01
N ALA A 130 5.07 -3.95 11.11
CA ALA A 130 4.67 -4.98 10.17
C ALA A 130 4.39 -6.34 10.80
N GLN A 131 3.62 -7.15 10.10
CA GLN A 131 3.28 -8.54 10.45
C GLN A 131 3.50 -9.45 9.24
N GLU A 132 4.06 -10.64 9.47
CA GLU A 132 4.17 -11.68 8.44
C GLU A 132 2.80 -12.12 7.92
N THR A 133 2.77 -12.58 6.69
CA THR A 133 1.55 -13.09 6.06
C THR A 133 1.83 -14.21 5.07
N ASP A 134 0.87 -15.11 4.92
CA ASP A 134 0.80 -16.17 3.92
C ASP A 134 -0.26 -15.87 2.83
N ARG A 135 -0.95 -14.73 2.92
CA ARG A 135 -2.08 -14.36 2.05
C ARG A 135 -1.69 -14.15 0.59
N TYR A 136 -0.41 -13.92 0.31
CA TYR A 136 0.10 -13.73 -1.03
C TYR A 136 1.57 -14.12 -1.11
N SER A 137 2.00 -14.47 -2.31
CA SER A 137 3.41 -14.70 -2.66
C SER A 137 3.82 -13.98 -3.95
N THR A 138 2.89 -13.23 -4.56
CA THR A 138 3.06 -12.50 -5.82
C THR A 138 2.61 -11.06 -5.66
N ILE A 139 3.10 -10.17 -6.53
CA ILE A 139 2.70 -8.75 -6.54
C ILE A 139 1.21 -8.59 -6.86
N ASP A 140 0.66 -9.42 -7.74
CA ASP A 140 -0.77 -9.39 -8.07
C ASP A 140 -1.61 -9.86 -6.88
N GLY A 141 -1.18 -10.92 -6.18
CA GLY A 141 -1.84 -11.36 -4.95
C GLY A 141 -1.80 -10.30 -3.85
N ALA A 142 -0.67 -9.59 -3.71
CA ALA A 142 -0.54 -8.47 -2.79
C ALA A 142 -1.44 -7.29 -3.17
N LEU A 143 -1.59 -6.99 -4.47
CA LEU A 143 -2.55 -6.00 -4.95
C LEU A 143 -3.99 -6.41 -4.62
N GLU A 144 -4.39 -7.64 -4.91
CA GLU A 144 -5.73 -8.15 -4.59
C GLU A 144 -6.02 -8.10 -3.09
N ALA A 145 -5.03 -8.44 -2.25
CA ALA A 145 -5.12 -8.31 -0.80
C ALA A 145 -5.31 -6.85 -0.35
N LEU A 146 -4.51 -5.92 -0.87
CA LEU A 146 -4.63 -4.49 -0.59
C LEU A 146 -6.01 -3.95 -0.99
N LEU A 147 -6.47 -4.28 -2.19
CA LEU A 147 -7.77 -3.81 -2.68
C LEU A 147 -8.92 -4.29 -1.78
N GLY A 148 -8.86 -5.55 -1.32
CA GLY A 148 -9.85 -6.12 -0.40
C GLY A 148 -9.82 -5.49 1.00
N ASP A 149 -8.62 -5.28 1.56
CA ASP A 149 -8.46 -4.78 2.92
C ASP A 149 -8.74 -3.26 3.04
N CYS A 150 -8.58 -2.50 1.95
CA CYS A 150 -8.60 -1.03 1.97
C CYS A 150 -9.83 -0.39 1.30
N HIS A 151 -10.94 -1.13 1.26
CA HIS A 151 -12.25 -0.71 0.75
C HIS A 151 -12.22 -0.12 -0.67
N PHE A 152 -11.47 -0.75 -1.58
CA PHE A 152 -11.53 -0.39 -2.98
C PHE A 152 -12.75 -0.99 -3.66
N ILE A 153 -13.50 -0.15 -4.35
CA ILE A 153 -14.70 -0.51 -5.08
C ILE A 153 -14.32 -0.73 -6.55
N ARG A 154 -14.39 -1.98 -7.00
CA ARG A 154 -14.10 -2.37 -8.38
C ARG A 154 -15.18 -1.89 -9.35
N PRO A 155 -14.85 -1.69 -10.63
CA PRO A 155 -15.83 -1.41 -11.68
C PRO A 155 -16.92 -2.49 -11.75
N ASP A 156 -18.16 -2.11 -12.09
CA ASP A 156 -19.32 -3.01 -12.13
C ASP A 156 -19.11 -4.27 -12.97
N GLN A 157 -18.38 -4.13 -14.08
CA GLN A 157 -18.07 -5.25 -14.98
C GLN A 157 -17.30 -6.38 -14.29
N GLU A 158 -16.42 -6.06 -13.34
CA GLU A 158 -15.69 -7.07 -12.54
C GLU A 158 -16.56 -7.61 -11.40
N ARG A 159 -17.43 -6.78 -10.81
CA ARG A 159 -18.33 -7.19 -9.72
C ARG A 159 -19.38 -8.20 -10.17
N LEU A 160 -19.84 -8.11 -11.42
CA LEU A 160 -20.82 -9.03 -11.99
C LEU A 160 -20.22 -10.40 -12.36
N GLN A 161 -18.96 -10.44 -12.81
CA GLN A 161 -18.28 -11.71 -13.15
C GLN A 161 -17.98 -12.56 -11.90
N ALA A 162 -17.68 -11.94 -10.76
CA ALA A 162 -17.44 -12.65 -9.51
C ALA A 162 -18.69 -13.31 -8.88
N ARG A 163 -19.90 -12.97 -9.36
CA ARG A 163 -21.18 -13.50 -8.86
C ARG A 163 -21.79 -14.59 -9.76
N MET A 164 -21.10 -14.97 -10.84
CA MET A 164 -21.54 -15.99 -11.80
C MET A 164 -20.83 -17.35 -11.63
N PHE A 165 -20.08 -17.50 -10.54
CA PHE A 165 -19.44 -18.74 -10.09
C PHE A 165 -19.77 -18.98 -8.61
#